data_AF-A0A3D4VCC9-F1
#
_entry.id   AF-A0A3D4VCC9-F1
#
_cell.length_a   1.000
_cell.length_b   1.000
_cell.length_c   1.000
_cell.angle_alpha   90.00
_cell.angle_beta   90.00
_cell.angle_gamma   90.00
#
_symmetry.space_group_name_H-M   'P 1'
#
loop_
_entity.id
_entity.type
_entity.pdbx_description
1 polymer ?
#
loop_
_entity_poly.entity_id
_entity_poly.type
_entity_poly.pdbx_seq_one_letter_code
_entity_poly.pdbx_strand_id
1 'polypeptide(L)'
;MGIAVIRRRTALVLSGLAAITAAIWYQPPGELMADTSGLSAARRVPRVESAPEARGLSGDVHMRFVRAGERLAFPLRMNGEPLAFTYQWIAVGSNQSGDVARPLDSDTLLAPLTPGFYELALTRAGVTQRITEPRLAVLVPFELKLGSTLNGYQIGRYPAEWSRDEQGERPDGFAEVREEHLDLPLTRHLKVRDFVTHDRQTMWPRYVAVDPRVLDKIELVLRELARRRGEERMDFELEVHSGFRTPLHNSSVEGSARDSRHLYGDAADVAIDADGDGRLTIFDAYRVEQAVDWVERLHPELAGGLGVYSSRRYATPYCHIDARGERKRWRG
;
A
#
# COMPACT_ATOMS: atom_id res chain seq x y z
N MET A 1 100.81 43.58 12.12
CA MET A 1 99.42 43.35 11.68
C MET A 1 99.48 42.59 10.37
N GLY A 2 99.18 41.29 10.37
CA GLY A 2 99.30 40.45 9.17
C GLY A 2 99.03 38.96 9.42
N ILE A 3 97.87 38.51 8.94
CA ILE A 3 97.57 37.26 8.22
C ILE A 3 98.06 35.90 8.79
N ALA A 4 97.10 35.01 9.12
CA ALA A 4 96.99 33.60 8.65
C ALA A 4 96.00 32.81 9.56
N VAL A 5 94.76 32.56 9.12
CA VAL A 5 94.28 31.30 8.52
C VAL A 5 94.37 30.08 9.46
N ILE A 6 93.24 29.77 10.13
CA ILE A 6 92.94 28.45 10.67
C ILE A 6 91.67 27.91 9.99
N ARG A 7 91.88 26.80 9.25
CA ARG A 7 91.00 25.68 8.89
C ARG A 7 89.48 25.86 9.01
N ARG A 8 88.81 25.91 7.85
CA ARG A 8 87.41 25.51 7.63
C ARG A 8 87.32 24.01 7.34
N ARG A 9 86.73 23.23 8.26
CA ARG A 9 85.89 22.02 8.07
C ARG A 9 85.07 21.97 9.36
N THR A 10 83.74 21.97 9.41
CA THR A 10 82.80 20.91 8.99
C THR A 10 81.40 21.46 9.33
N ALA A 11 80.41 21.35 8.43
CA ALA A 11 78.97 21.23 8.74
C ALA A 11 78.14 21.47 7.46
N LEU A 12 78.22 20.53 6.53
CA LEU A 12 77.24 20.37 5.46
C LEU A 12 76.95 18.87 5.43
N VAL A 13 75.70 18.48 5.74
CA VAL A 13 74.99 17.27 5.26
C VAL A 13 73.71 16.96 6.06
N LEU A 14 73.42 17.58 7.22
CA LEU A 14 72.25 17.18 8.05
C LEU A 14 70.98 18.04 7.91
N SER A 15 70.67 18.55 6.72
CA SER A 15 69.39 19.26 6.47
C SER A 15 68.58 18.70 5.29
N GLY A 16 69.09 17.69 4.58
CA GLY A 16 68.38 17.07 3.44
C GLY A 16 67.58 15.80 3.76
N LEU A 17 67.84 15.13 4.89
CA LEU A 17 67.19 13.85 5.21
C LEU A 17 65.95 13.97 6.11
N ALA A 18 65.73 15.11 6.77
CA ALA A 18 64.59 15.32 7.66
C ALA A 18 63.31 15.76 6.93
N ALA A 19 63.44 16.27 5.70
CA ALA A 19 62.29 16.74 4.91
C ALA A 19 61.61 15.63 4.09
N ILE A 20 62.31 14.52 3.79
CA ILE A 20 61.76 13.42 2.98
C ILE A 20 61.14 12.32 3.85
N THR A 21 61.58 12.15 5.09
CA THR A 21 60.96 11.21 6.04
C THR A 21 59.68 11.74 6.68
N ALA A 22 59.48 13.06 6.76
CA ALA A 22 58.23 13.65 7.26
C ALA A 22 57.06 13.55 6.26
N ALA A 23 57.33 13.34 4.96
CA ALA A 23 56.30 13.21 3.93
C ALA A 23 55.78 11.78 3.74
N ILE A 24 56.42 10.77 4.36
CA ILE A 24 56.03 9.35 4.18
C ILE A 24 55.33 8.78 5.43
N TRP A 25 55.27 9.52 6.55
CA TRP A 25 54.68 9.04 7.81
C TRP A 25 53.67 10.00 8.45
N TYR A 26 52.98 10.81 7.62
CA TYR A 26 51.74 11.44 8.04
C TYR A 26 50.58 10.85 7.24
N GLN A 27 50.16 9.65 7.63
CA GLN A 27 48.79 9.23 7.35
C GLN A 27 47.90 9.95 8.36
N PRO A 28 47.06 10.91 7.93
CA PRO A 28 46.04 11.43 8.84
C PRO A 28 45.20 10.25 9.31
N PRO A 29 44.73 10.23 10.57
CA PRO A 29 43.83 9.18 11.04
C PRO A 29 42.68 9.05 10.04
N GLY A 30 42.41 7.84 9.54
CA GLY A 30 41.32 7.57 8.60
C GLY A 30 39.93 8.02 9.11
N GLU A 31 39.83 8.36 10.39
CA GLU A 31 38.65 8.92 11.04
C GLU A 31 38.43 10.42 10.78
N LEU A 32 39.41 11.17 10.24
CA LEU A 32 39.26 12.58 9.86
C LEU A 32 38.99 12.80 8.36
N MET A 33 39.11 11.74 7.55
CA MET A 33 38.71 11.70 6.14
C MET A 33 37.53 10.75 5.89
N ALA A 34 36.95 10.18 6.95
CA ALA A 34 35.65 9.53 6.92
C ALA A 34 34.58 10.60 6.70
N ASP A 35 34.32 10.89 5.42
CA ASP A 35 33.15 11.53 4.83
C ASP A 35 32.18 12.22 5.83
N THR A 36 32.68 13.26 6.51
CA THR A 36 31.84 14.12 7.34
C THR A 36 30.87 14.91 6.46
N SER A 37 31.14 15.04 5.17
CA SER A 37 30.23 15.56 4.14
C SER A 37 29.00 14.69 3.93
N GLY A 38 29.14 13.37 3.78
CA GLY A 38 28.02 12.45 3.62
C GLY A 38 27.14 12.35 4.89
N LEU A 39 27.77 12.29 6.06
CA LEU A 39 27.07 12.28 7.36
C LEU A 39 26.45 13.64 7.73
N SER A 40 27.04 14.77 7.30
CA SER A 40 26.49 16.12 7.47
C SER A 40 25.37 16.43 6.48
N ALA A 41 25.45 15.95 5.23
CA ALA A 41 24.42 16.10 4.20
C ALA A 41 23.18 15.26 4.53
N ALA A 42 23.36 14.01 4.99
CA ALA A 42 22.26 13.17 5.44
C ALA A 42 21.49 13.77 6.64
N ARG A 43 22.16 14.55 7.49
CA ARG A 43 21.55 15.28 8.61
C ARG A 43 20.71 16.50 8.20
N ARG A 44 20.67 16.86 6.91
CA ARG A 44 19.92 18.02 6.37
C ARG A 44 18.76 17.64 5.45
N VAL A 45 18.59 16.39 5.08
CA VAL A 45 17.47 15.97 4.22
C VAL A 45 16.20 15.89 5.09
N PRO A 46 15.15 16.69 4.80
CA PRO A 46 13.91 16.63 5.57
C PRO A 46 13.32 15.22 5.57
N ARG A 47 12.83 14.76 6.72
CA ARG A 47 12.02 13.54 6.78
C ARG A 47 10.71 13.78 6.05
N VAL A 48 10.32 12.83 5.21
CA VAL A 48 9.06 12.86 4.47
C VAL A 48 8.22 11.65 4.86
N GLU A 49 6.94 11.90 5.07
CA GLU A 49 5.92 10.88 5.36
C GLU A 49 4.70 11.14 4.47
N SER A 50 3.88 10.12 4.23
CA SER A 50 2.56 10.35 3.65
C SER A 50 1.70 11.12 4.63
N ALA A 51 0.86 12.00 4.11
CA ALA A 51 -0.13 12.67 4.91
C ALA A 51 -1.27 11.66 5.24
N PRO A 52 -1.89 11.71 6.43
CA PRO A 52 -3.02 10.84 6.79
C PRO A 52 -4.14 10.83 5.76
N GLU A 53 -4.35 11.95 5.07
CA GLU A 53 -5.34 12.14 4.01
C GLU A 53 -5.07 11.25 2.78
N ALA A 54 -3.84 10.76 2.61
CA ALA A 54 -3.49 9.77 1.59
C ALA A 54 -4.03 8.37 1.91
N ARG A 55 -4.46 8.11 3.15
CA ARG A 55 -4.83 6.79 3.69
C ARG A 55 -6.34 6.62 3.94
N GLY A 56 -7.17 7.31 3.16
CA GLY A 56 -8.64 7.23 3.27
C GLY A 56 -9.22 8.00 4.46
N LEU A 57 -10.54 7.92 4.66
CA LEU A 57 -11.26 8.59 5.74
C LEU A 57 -10.98 7.96 7.10
N SER A 58 -10.70 6.65 7.14
CA SER A 58 -10.23 5.93 8.32
C SER A 58 -8.82 6.37 8.73
N GLY A 59 -7.98 6.74 7.76
CA GLY A 59 -6.55 6.96 7.95
C GLY A 59 -5.72 5.66 7.99
N ASP A 60 -6.35 4.51 7.75
CA ASP A 60 -5.77 3.16 7.84
C ASP A 60 -5.77 2.40 6.51
N VAL A 61 -6.04 3.07 5.38
CA VAL A 61 -5.90 2.46 4.05
C VAL A 61 -4.43 2.49 3.62
N HIS A 62 -3.86 1.31 3.42
CA HIS A 62 -2.43 1.13 3.12
C HIS A 62 -2.14 0.88 1.63
N MET A 63 -3.18 0.79 0.78
CA MET A 63 -3.07 0.53 -0.65
C MET A 63 -4.01 1.44 -1.44
N ARG A 64 -3.49 2.11 -2.48
CA ARG A 64 -4.29 2.81 -3.48
C ARG A 64 -4.30 2.05 -4.79
N PHE A 65 -5.45 1.99 -5.44
CA PHE A 65 -5.63 1.31 -6.72
C PHE A 65 -5.82 2.38 -7.80
N VAL A 66 -4.99 2.35 -8.85
CA VAL A 66 -5.01 3.36 -9.91
C VAL A 66 -4.74 2.75 -11.27
N ARG A 67 -5.20 3.38 -12.34
CA ARG A 67 -4.87 2.94 -13.70
C ARG A 67 -3.43 3.31 -14.05
N ALA A 68 -2.85 2.53 -14.96
CA ALA A 68 -1.52 2.81 -15.49
C ALA A 68 -1.46 4.22 -16.10
N GLY A 69 -0.45 5.01 -15.70
CA GLY A 69 -0.25 6.39 -16.17
C GLY A 69 -1.26 7.42 -15.65
N GLU A 70 -2.10 7.06 -14.69
CA GLU A 70 -3.04 8.00 -14.07
C GLU A 70 -2.31 8.99 -13.14
N ARG A 71 -2.84 10.21 -13.02
CA ARG A 71 -2.39 11.18 -12.04
C ARG A 71 -3.19 11.02 -10.76
N LEU A 72 -2.52 10.85 -9.63
CA LEU A 72 -3.16 10.70 -8.32
C LEU A 72 -2.67 11.74 -7.33
N ALA A 73 -3.58 12.24 -6.50
CA ALA A 73 -3.20 13.00 -5.31
C ALA A 73 -2.48 12.06 -4.32
N PHE A 74 -1.30 12.43 -3.88
CA PHE A 74 -0.47 11.74 -2.90
C PHE A 74 0.13 12.81 -1.97
N PRO A 75 -0.68 13.38 -1.06
CA PRO A 75 -0.21 14.42 -0.16
C PRO A 75 0.89 13.88 0.76
N LEU A 76 1.97 14.65 0.90
CA LEU A 76 3.13 14.33 1.72
C LEU A 76 3.27 15.38 2.83
N ARG A 77 3.69 14.94 4.02
CA ARG A 77 4.09 15.81 5.12
C ARG A 77 5.61 15.86 5.19
N MET A 78 6.15 17.07 5.25
CA MET A 78 7.59 17.31 5.27
C MET A 78 7.95 18.26 6.40
N ASN A 79 8.96 17.90 7.19
CA ASN A 79 9.52 18.79 8.21
C ASN A 79 10.68 19.60 7.62
N GLY A 80 10.36 20.63 6.83
CA GLY A 80 11.33 21.52 6.18
C GLY A 80 10.92 21.91 4.76
N GLU A 81 11.83 22.58 4.03
CA GLU A 81 11.57 23.03 2.66
C GLU A 81 11.43 21.84 1.68
N PRO A 82 10.31 21.73 0.93
CA PRO A 82 10.01 20.62 0.02
C PRO A 82 10.90 20.61 -1.24
N LEU A 83 11.62 21.70 -1.50
CA LEU A 83 12.38 21.90 -2.73
C LEU A 83 13.42 20.79 -2.96
N ALA A 84 13.55 20.40 -4.24
CA ALA A 84 14.59 19.52 -4.78
C ALA A 84 14.51 18.02 -4.44
N PHE A 85 13.36 17.51 -3.99
CA PHE A 85 13.13 16.06 -4.06
C PHE A 85 12.83 15.64 -5.50
N THR A 86 13.31 14.45 -5.85
CA THR A 86 12.78 13.66 -6.97
C THR A 86 12.01 12.48 -6.42
N TYR A 87 10.99 12.04 -7.13
CA TYR A 87 10.25 10.83 -6.79
C TYR A 87 10.37 9.79 -7.90
N GLN A 88 10.26 8.53 -7.50
CA GLN A 88 10.23 7.38 -8.38
C GLN A 88 9.37 6.29 -7.74
N TRP A 89 8.68 5.48 -8.54
CA TRP A 89 7.97 4.30 -8.05
C TRP A 89 8.87 3.08 -8.21
N ILE A 90 9.05 2.33 -7.13
CA ILE A 90 9.85 1.11 -7.14
C ILE A 90 8.94 -0.07 -6.80
N ALA A 91 9.07 -1.15 -7.57
CA ALA A 91 8.25 -2.33 -7.34
C ALA A 91 8.52 -2.93 -5.96
N VAL A 92 7.45 -3.28 -5.24
CA VAL A 92 7.50 -3.92 -3.93
C VAL A 92 8.34 -5.20 -3.98
N GLY A 93 9.16 -5.44 -2.97
CA GLY A 93 10.04 -6.63 -2.93
C GLY A 93 11.24 -6.57 -3.88
N SER A 94 11.45 -5.46 -4.59
CA SER A 94 12.56 -5.28 -5.52
C SER A 94 13.22 -3.90 -5.38
N ASN A 95 14.38 -3.75 -6.02
CA ASN A 95 15.00 -2.45 -6.29
C ASN A 95 14.77 -2.01 -7.74
N GLN A 96 13.90 -2.72 -8.48
CA GLN A 96 13.59 -2.38 -9.87
C GLN A 96 12.63 -1.20 -9.87
N SER A 97 13.05 -0.12 -10.51
CA SER A 97 12.12 0.98 -10.73
C SER A 97 11.04 0.59 -11.74
N GLY A 98 9.81 0.95 -11.42
CA GLY A 98 8.67 0.88 -12.34
C GLY A 98 8.62 2.02 -13.35
N ASP A 99 9.43 3.06 -13.18
CA ASP A 99 9.38 4.28 -13.97
C ASP A 99 10.67 5.11 -13.94
N VAL A 100 10.60 6.36 -14.40
CA VAL A 100 11.72 7.31 -14.40
C VAL A 100 11.58 8.28 -13.24
N ALA A 101 12.71 8.69 -12.65
CA ALA A 101 12.71 9.72 -11.61
C ALA A 101 12.15 11.04 -12.14
N ARG A 102 11.28 11.69 -11.37
CA ARG A 102 10.64 12.97 -11.71
C ARG A 102 10.77 13.98 -10.58
N PRO A 103 10.78 15.29 -10.86
CA PRO A 103 10.74 16.31 -9.81
C PRO A 103 9.46 16.19 -8.97
N LEU A 104 9.60 16.35 -7.64
CA LEU A 104 8.47 16.45 -6.72
C LEU A 104 8.02 17.91 -6.60
N ASP A 105 7.25 18.36 -7.58
CA ASP A 105 6.81 19.77 -7.68
C ASP A 105 5.39 20.01 -7.16
N SER A 106 4.64 18.94 -6.88
CA SER A 106 3.26 19.00 -6.40
C SER A 106 2.90 17.77 -5.57
N ASP A 107 1.72 17.80 -4.94
CA ASP A 107 1.09 16.64 -4.29
C ASP A 107 0.46 15.65 -5.29
N THR A 108 0.52 15.92 -6.59
CA THR A 108 -0.05 15.04 -7.61
C THR A 108 1.07 14.28 -8.33
N LEU A 109 1.07 12.96 -8.20
CA LEU A 109 2.09 12.07 -8.76
C LEU A 109 1.54 11.32 -9.98
N LEU A 110 2.44 10.91 -10.87
CA LEU A 110 2.11 10.08 -12.02
C LEU A 110 2.34 8.60 -11.67
N ALA A 111 1.33 7.76 -11.85
CA ALA A 111 1.44 6.32 -11.67
C ALA A 111 2.33 5.68 -12.74
N PRO A 112 3.02 4.57 -12.44
CA PRO A 112 3.73 3.77 -13.44
C PRO A 112 2.84 3.35 -14.61
N LEU A 113 3.45 3.09 -15.77
CA LEU A 113 2.75 2.58 -16.96
C LEU A 113 2.60 1.05 -16.93
N THR A 114 3.32 0.38 -16.03
CA THR A 114 3.31 -1.07 -15.89
C THR A 114 2.46 -1.45 -14.68
N PRO A 115 1.56 -2.43 -14.80
CA PRO A 115 0.83 -2.98 -13.66
C PRO A 115 1.75 -3.60 -12.62
N GLY A 116 1.37 -3.49 -11.34
CA GLY A 116 2.15 -4.04 -10.23
C GLY A 116 1.92 -3.28 -8.92
N PHE A 117 2.63 -3.71 -7.88
CA PHE A 117 2.62 -3.06 -6.57
C PHE A 117 3.90 -2.22 -6.40
N TYR A 118 3.74 -0.96 -5.98
CA TYR A 118 4.83 0.01 -5.91
C TYR A 118 4.87 0.75 -4.58
N GLU A 119 6.08 1.12 -4.18
CA GLU A 119 6.39 2.02 -3.08
C GLU A 119 7.03 3.30 -3.64
N LEU A 120 6.67 4.44 -3.06
CA LEU A 120 7.23 5.71 -3.46
C LEU A 120 8.65 5.85 -2.87
N ALA A 121 9.62 6.10 -3.73
CA ALA A 121 10.98 6.47 -3.34
C ALA A 121 11.18 7.97 -3.58
N LEU A 122 11.61 8.69 -2.55
CA LEU A 122 11.94 10.10 -2.61
C LEU A 122 13.44 10.28 -2.44
N THR A 123 14.10 10.90 -3.42
CA THR A 123 15.55 11.07 -3.42
C THR A 123 15.93 12.55 -3.42
N ARG A 124 16.80 12.93 -2.49
CA ARG A 124 17.40 14.28 -2.41
C ARG A 124 18.85 14.17 -1.91
N ALA A 125 19.77 14.85 -2.61
CA ALA A 125 21.19 14.86 -2.25
C ALA A 125 21.80 13.46 -2.01
N GLY A 126 21.41 12.48 -2.84
CA GLY A 126 21.87 11.09 -2.74
C GLY A 126 21.20 10.25 -1.63
N VAL A 127 20.34 10.84 -0.81
CA VAL A 127 19.57 10.14 0.23
C VAL A 127 18.20 9.75 -0.32
N THR A 128 17.88 8.46 -0.26
CA THR A 128 16.58 7.92 -0.67
C THR A 128 15.75 7.52 0.55
N GLN A 129 14.53 8.04 0.63
CA GLN A 129 13.51 7.68 1.62
C GLN A 129 12.42 6.87 0.94
N ARG A 130 12.03 5.73 1.53
CA ARG A 130 10.94 4.88 1.03
C ARG A 130 9.67 5.18 1.81
N ILE A 131 8.61 5.56 1.11
CA ILE A 131 7.27 5.72 1.67
C ILE A 131 6.50 4.45 1.34
N THR A 132 6.25 3.64 2.36
CA THR A 132 5.62 2.31 2.24
C THR A 132 4.12 2.34 2.45
N GLU A 133 3.55 3.48 2.85
CA GLU A 133 2.13 3.64 3.12
C GLU A 133 1.64 5.02 2.64
N PRO A 134 0.57 5.10 1.82
CA PRO A 134 -0.02 3.97 1.11
C PRO A 134 0.91 3.49 -0.02
N ARG A 135 0.90 2.19 -0.29
CA ARG A 135 1.45 1.61 -1.53
C ARG A 135 0.52 1.88 -2.71
N LEU A 136 1.03 1.71 -3.91
CA LEU A 136 0.26 1.84 -5.14
C LEU A 136 0.11 0.47 -5.82
N ALA A 137 -1.12 0.04 -6.05
CA ALA A 137 -1.48 -1.03 -6.96
C ALA A 137 -1.86 -0.42 -8.32
N VAL A 138 -0.97 -0.53 -9.29
CA VAL A 138 -1.26 -0.14 -10.67
C VAL A 138 -2.00 -1.28 -11.34
N LEU A 139 -3.21 -0.99 -11.81
CA LEU A 139 -4.14 -1.98 -12.33
C LEU A 139 -3.76 -2.44 -13.74
N VAL A 140 -3.97 -3.73 -14.01
CA VAL A 140 -4.19 -4.24 -15.36
C VAL A 140 -5.56 -3.74 -15.82
N PRO A 141 -5.66 -2.92 -16.87
CA PRO A 141 -6.93 -2.38 -17.32
C PRO A 141 -7.95 -3.47 -17.65
N PHE A 142 -9.23 -3.24 -17.31
CA PHE A 142 -10.30 -4.20 -17.58
C PHE A 142 -10.36 -4.60 -19.06
N GLU A 143 -10.04 -3.66 -19.95
CA GLU A 143 -10.11 -3.80 -21.41
C GLU A 143 -9.11 -4.83 -21.97
N LEU A 144 -8.11 -5.25 -21.19
CA LEU A 144 -7.18 -6.32 -21.57
C LEU A 144 -7.76 -7.72 -21.33
N LYS A 145 -8.91 -7.83 -20.66
CA LYS A 145 -9.63 -9.09 -20.50
C LYS A 145 -10.19 -9.56 -21.84
N LEU A 146 -9.85 -10.79 -22.23
CA LEU A 146 -10.30 -11.41 -23.48
C LEU A 146 -11.41 -12.42 -23.19
N GLY A 147 -12.66 -12.02 -23.45
CA GLY A 147 -13.80 -12.89 -23.21
C GLY A 147 -13.94 -13.21 -21.72
N SER A 148 -13.66 -14.44 -21.30
CA SER A 148 -13.74 -14.85 -19.88
C SER A 148 -12.40 -14.86 -19.15
N THR A 149 -11.29 -14.45 -19.79
CA THR A 149 -9.94 -14.66 -19.25
C THR A 149 -9.09 -13.41 -19.28
N LEU A 150 -8.13 -13.33 -18.36
CA LEU A 150 -7.07 -12.34 -18.35
C LEU A 150 -5.75 -13.06 -18.09
N ASN A 151 -4.82 -13.02 -19.06
CA ASN A 151 -3.54 -13.73 -19.01
C ASN A 151 -3.65 -15.20 -18.57
N GLY A 152 -4.70 -15.88 -19.06
CA GLY A 152 -4.97 -17.29 -18.76
C GLY A 152 -5.82 -17.55 -17.50
N TYR A 153 -5.86 -16.63 -16.55
CA TYR A 153 -6.71 -16.72 -15.36
C TYR A 153 -8.19 -16.58 -15.74
N GLN A 154 -9.04 -17.49 -15.28
CA GLN A 154 -10.47 -17.49 -15.59
C GLN A 154 -11.22 -16.52 -14.66
N ILE A 155 -11.71 -15.42 -15.22
CA ILE A 155 -12.54 -14.44 -14.53
C ILE A 155 -14.03 -14.73 -14.78
N GLY A 156 -14.39 -15.19 -15.97
CA GLY A 156 -15.78 -15.26 -16.41
C GLY A 156 -16.25 -13.95 -17.03
N ARG A 157 -17.56 -13.78 -17.18
CA ARG A 157 -18.17 -12.59 -17.80
C ARG A 157 -19.01 -11.84 -16.79
N TYR A 158 -18.85 -10.52 -16.77
CA TYR A 158 -19.68 -9.61 -16.01
C TYR A 158 -21.08 -9.51 -16.62
N PRO A 159 -22.11 -9.17 -15.83
CA PRO A 159 -23.48 -9.01 -16.32
C PRO A 159 -23.60 -8.09 -17.55
N ALA A 160 -22.91 -6.95 -17.53
CA ALA A 160 -22.87 -5.98 -18.62
C ALA A 160 -22.33 -6.56 -19.95
N GLU A 161 -21.44 -7.55 -19.88
CA GLU A 161 -20.88 -8.18 -21.07
C GLU A 161 -21.89 -9.07 -21.81
N TRP A 162 -22.92 -9.58 -21.12
CA TRP A 162 -23.96 -10.41 -21.75
C TRP A 162 -24.96 -9.58 -22.54
N SER A 163 -25.32 -8.40 -22.04
CA SER A 163 -26.21 -7.45 -22.72
C SER A 163 -25.50 -6.59 -23.76
N ARG A 164 -24.17 -6.68 -23.87
CA ARG A 164 -23.33 -5.77 -24.66
C ARG A 164 -23.54 -4.31 -24.26
N ASP A 165 -23.79 -4.08 -22.98
CA ASP A 165 -23.91 -2.76 -22.42
C ASP A 165 -22.52 -2.21 -22.13
N GLU A 166 -22.01 -1.37 -23.03
CA GLU A 166 -20.69 -0.75 -22.89
C GLU A 166 -20.61 0.23 -21.71
N GLN A 167 -21.75 0.73 -21.24
CA GLN A 167 -21.88 1.63 -20.10
C GLN A 167 -22.20 0.89 -18.81
N GLY A 168 -22.41 -0.43 -18.90
CA GLY A 168 -22.71 -1.26 -17.77
C GLY A 168 -21.53 -1.32 -16.79
N GLU A 169 -21.87 -1.51 -15.52
CA GLU A 169 -20.90 -1.48 -14.44
C GLU A 169 -19.83 -2.57 -14.59
N ARG A 170 -18.58 -2.19 -14.33
CA ARG A 170 -17.40 -3.06 -14.37
C ARG A 170 -16.27 -2.44 -13.52
N PRO A 171 -15.31 -3.24 -13.03
CA PRO A 171 -14.11 -2.70 -12.43
C PRO A 171 -13.30 -1.85 -13.43
N ASP A 172 -12.57 -0.86 -12.94
CA ASP A 172 -11.59 -0.11 -13.74
C ASP A 172 -10.44 -1.00 -14.25
N GLY A 173 -10.16 -2.06 -13.50
CA GLY A 173 -9.12 -3.02 -13.80
C GLY A 173 -8.90 -3.97 -12.64
N PHE A 174 -7.78 -4.67 -12.68
CA PHE A 174 -7.43 -5.69 -11.71
C PHE A 174 -5.99 -5.52 -11.23
N ALA A 175 -5.77 -5.62 -9.93
CA ALA A 175 -4.44 -5.78 -9.38
C ALA A 175 -3.91 -7.17 -9.78
N GLU A 176 -2.69 -7.23 -10.34
CA GLU A 176 -2.00 -8.48 -10.64
C GLU A 176 -1.35 -9.04 -9.38
N VAL A 177 -1.94 -10.08 -8.80
CA VAL A 177 -1.50 -10.72 -7.56
C VAL A 177 -0.66 -11.95 -7.88
N ARG A 178 0.51 -12.05 -7.26
CA ARG A 178 1.39 -13.23 -7.23
C ARG A 178 1.43 -13.76 -5.80
N GLU A 179 1.98 -14.94 -5.60
CA GLU A 179 2.07 -15.56 -4.26
C GLU A 179 2.77 -14.64 -3.24
N GLU A 180 3.84 -13.97 -3.65
CA GLU A 180 4.60 -13.03 -2.81
C GLU A 180 3.79 -11.78 -2.39
N HIS A 181 2.70 -11.46 -3.09
CA HIS A 181 1.86 -10.30 -2.80
C HIS A 181 0.78 -10.57 -1.75
N LEU A 182 0.54 -11.83 -1.38
CA LEU A 182 -0.61 -12.23 -0.57
C LEU A 182 -0.66 -11.58 0.82
N ASP A 183 0.49 -11.29 1.41
CA ASP A 183 0.60 -10.65 2.73
C ASP A 183 0.75 -9.14 2.69
N LEU A 184 0.68 -8.51 1.52
CA LEU A 184 0.68 -7.06 1.44
C LEU A 184 -0.58 -6.50 2.14
N PRO A 185 -0.42 -5.52 3.05
CA PRO A 185 -1.54 -4.92 3.74
C PRO A 185 -2.36 -4.05 2.78
N LEU A 186 -3.67 -4.26 2.77
CA LEU A 186 -4.65 -3.35 2.18
C LEU A 186 -5.05 -2.27 3.18
N THR A 187 -5.17 -2.66 4.45
CA THR A 187 -5.43 -1.79 5.59
C THR A 187 -4.66 -2.27 6.82
N ARG A 188 -4.97 -1.73 8.01
CA ARG A 188 -4.50 -2.29 9.29
C ARG A 188 -4.93 -3.76 9.48
N HIS A 189 -6.15 -4.12 9.12
CA HIS A 189 -6.71 -5.46 9.39
C HIS A 189 -6.85 -6.36 8.16
N LEU A 190 -6.79 -5.80 6.95
CA LEU A 190 -7.02 -6.52 5.70
C LEU A 190 -5.74 -6.62 4.88
N LYS A 191 -5.58 -7.75 4.20
CA LYS A 191 -4.46 -8.08 3.31
C LYS A 191 -4.97 -8.43 1.92
N VAL A 192 -4.06 -8.44 0.94
CA VAL A 192 -4.39 -8.80 -0.45
C VAL A 192 -5.04 -10.18 -0.54
N ARG A 193 -4.55 -11.17 0.24
CA ARG A 193 -5.12 -12.53 0.27
C ARG A 193 -6.62 -12.56 0.57
N ASP A 194 -7.13 -11.63 1.37
CA ASP A 194 -8.53 -11.61 1.79
C ASP A 194 -9.47 -11.26 0.63
N PHE A 195 -8.92 -10.64 -0.42
CA PHE A 195 -9.64 -10.30 -1.65
C PHE A 195 -9.29 -11.24 -2.81
N VAL A 196 -8.39 -12.20 -2.65
CA VAL A 196 -8.17 -13.23 -3.68
C VAL A 196 -9.36 -14.19 -3.70
N THR A 197 -9.93 -14.42 -4.88
CA THR A 197 -11.06 -15.35 -5.02
C THR A 197 -10.71 -16.77 -4.56
N HIS A 198 -11.56 -17.34 -3.70
CA HIS A 198 -11.46 -18.72 -3.19
C HIS A 198 -11.93 -19.77 -4.20
N ASP A 199 -11.36 -19.76 -5.40
CA ASP A 199 -11.61 -20.76 -6.43
C ASP A 199 -10.57 -21.89 -6.43
N ARG A 200 -10.76 -22.85 -7.34
CA ARG A 200 -9.90 -24.03 -7.49
C ARG A 200 -8.77 -23.83 -8.51
N GLN A 201 -8.57 -22.61 -9.02
CA GLN A 201 -7.54 -22.35 -10.03
C GLN A 201 -6.17 -22.35 -9.35
N THR A 202 -5.20 -23.08 -9.90
CA THR A 202 -3.84 -23.19 -9.30
C THR A 202 -2.81 -22.30 -9.98
N MET A 203 -3.20 -21.55 -11.00
CA MET A 203 -2.28 -20.71 -11.77
C MET A 203 -2.10 -19.31 -11.16
N TRP A 204 -0.93 -18.75 -11.43
CA TRP A 204 -0.56 -17.37 -11.10
C TRP A 204 -0.06 -16.66 -12.37
N PRO A 205 -0.21 -15.32 -12.45
CA PRO A 205 -0.85 -14.45 -11.47
C PRO A 205 -2.38 -14.62 -11.41
N ARG A 206 -2.97 -14.15 -10.30
CA ARG A 206 -4.41 -13.98 -10.12
C ARG A 206 -4.76 -12.50 -10.22
N TYR A 207 -6.01 -12.20 -10.53
CA TYR A 207 -6.48 -10.83 -10.77
C TYR A 207 -7.61 -10.46 -9.83
N VAL A 208 -7.45 -9.35 -9.12
CA VAL A 208 -8.35 -8.92 -8.04
C VAL A 208 -8.82 -7.48 -8.30
N ALA A 209 -10.13 -7.26 -8.25
CA ALA A 209 -10.68 -5.90 -8.17
C ALA A 209 -10.93 -5.53 -6.71
N VAL A 210 -10.57 -4.30 -6.32
CA VAL A 210 -10.82 -3.78 -4.97
C VAL A 210 -11.20 -2.31 -5.09
N ASP A 211 -12.33 -1.95 -4.50
CA ASP A 211 -12.72 -0.55 -4.31
C ASP A 211 -12.22 -0.07 -2.94
N PRO A 212 -11.36 0.96 -2.86
CA PRO A 212 -10.86 1.48 -1.58
C PRO A 212 -11.94 1.87 -0.58
N ARG A 213 -13.16 2.20 -1.02
CA ARG A 213 -14.26 2.61 -0.12
C ARG A 213 -14.70 1.48 0.81
N VAL A 214 -14.70 0.22 0.36
CA VAL A 214 -15.07 -0.90 1.25
C VAL A 214 -13.99 -1.14 2.31
N LEU A 215 -12.72 -0.98 1.94
CA LEU A 215 -11.59 -1.07 2.87
C LEU A 215 -11.71 -0.01 3.97
N ASP A 216 -11.94 1.22 3.56
CA ASP A 216 -12.07 2.36 4.45
C ASP A 216 -13.28 2.21 5.39
N LYS A 217 -14.42 1.78 4.85
CA LYS A 217 -15.63 1.51 5.61
C LYS A 217 -15.42 0.44 6.68
N ILE A 218 -14.72 -0.65 6.37
CA ILE A 218 -14.47 -1.73 7.33
C ILE A 218 -13.60 -1.21 8.49
N GLU A 219 -12.54 -0.45 8.22
CA GLU A 219 -11.72 0.13 9.29
C GLU A 219 -12.51 1.12 10.16
N LEU A 220 -13.38 1.94 9.55
CA LEU A 220 -14.29 2.82 10.29
C LEU A 220 -15.28 2.05 11.18
N VAL A 221 -15.76 0.90 10.72
CA VAL A 221 -16.62 0.00 11.49
C VAL A 221 -15.88 -0.56 12.70
N LEU A 222 -14.66 -1.08 12.50
CA LEU A 222 -13.82 -1.59 13.59
C LEU A 222 -13.53 -0.49 14.63
N ARG A 223 -13.27 0.74 14.17
CA ARG A 223 -13.05 1.90 15.05
C ARG A 223 -14.30 2.23 15.87
N GLU A 224 -15.48 2.17 15.27
CA GLU A 224 -16.74 2.39 15.97
C GLU A 224 -17.04 1.27 16.99
N LEU A 225 -16.70 0.01 16.66
CA LEU A 225 -16.80 -1.10 17.61
C LEU A 225 -15.87 -0.90 18.81
N ALA A 226 -14.61 -0.50 18.58
CA ALA A 226 -13.65 -0.22 19.65
C ALA A 226 -14.15 0.92 20.55
N ARG A 227 -14.65 2.00 19.95
CA ARG A 227 -15.26 3.12 20.68
C ARG A 227 -16.44 2.67 21.56
N ARG A 228 -17.29 1.76 21.09
CA ARG A 228 -18.43 1.22 21.87
C ARG A 228 -17.99 0.31 23.01
N ARG A 229 -16.85 -0.36 22.88
CA ARG A 229 -16.19 -1.11 23.97
C ARG A 229 -15.48 -0.18 24.97
N GLY A 230 -15.30 1.09 24.64
CA GLY A 230 -14.51 2.03 25.45
C GLY A 230 -13.00 1.82 25.28
N GLU A 231 -12.59 1.27 24.13
CA GLU A 231 -11.20 0.92 23.83
C GLU A 231 -10.60 1.87 22.79
N GLU A 232 -9.34 2.24 23.00
CA GLU A 232 -8.56 3.01 22.02
C GLU A 232 -7.92 2.09 20.97
N ARG A 233 -7.69 0.82 21.30
CA ARG A 233 -7.06 -0.14 20.41
C ARG A 233 -8.10 -0.80 19.53
N MET A 234 -7.78 -0.91 18.25
CA MET A 234 -8.52 -1.71 17.28
C MET A 234 -7.81 -3.04 17.14
N ASP A 235 -7.94 -3.89 18.16
CA ASP A 235 -7.39 -5.24 18.17
C ASP A 235 -8.58 -6.20 18.10
N PHE A 236 -8.96 -6.58 16.88
CA PHE A 236 -10.12 -7.45 16.60
C PHE A 236 -9.68 -8.78 15.99
N GLU A 237 -10.33 -9.86 16.39
CA GLU A 237 -10.35 -11.09 15.61
C GLU A 237 -11.34 -10.90 14.45
N LEU A 238 -10.82 -10.96 13.22
CA LEU A 238 -11.58 -10.74 12.00
C LEU A 238 -11.27 -11.86 11.02
N GLU A 239 -12.32 -12.55 10.56
CA GLU A 239 -12.26 -13.54 9.49
C GLU A 239 -12.90 -12.96 8.22
N VAL A 240 -12.16 -12.95 7.11
CA VAL A 240 -12.72 -12.62 5.80
C VAL A 240 -13.12 -13.90 5.08
N HIS A 241 -14.42 -14.12 4.95
CA HIS A 241 -14.95 -15.26 4.20
C HIS A 241 -14.79 -15.07 2.69
N SER A 242 -14.91 -13.82 2.24
CA SER A 242 -14.78 -13.47 0.83
C SER A 242 -14.63 -11.97 0.64
N GLY A 243 -13.55 -11.53 -0.02
CA GLY A 243 -13.51 -10.24 -0.71
C GLY A 243 -13.99 -10.40 -2.16
N PHE A 244 -13.15 -10.08 -3.14
CA PHE A 244 -13.53 -10.16 -4.55
C PHE A 244 -13.81 -11.59 -5.04
N ARG A 245 -14.90 -11.72 -5.82
CA ARG A 245 -15.27 -12.96 -6.51
C ARG A 245 -15.25 -12.73 -8.02
N THR A 246 -14.50 -13.57 -8.73
CA THR A 246 -14.65 -13.62 -10.18
C THR A 246 -16.11 -13.97 -10.56
N PRO A 247 -16.67 -13.41 -11.64
CA PRO A 247 -17.99 -13.81 -12.12
C PRO A 247 -18.15 -15.33 -12.30
N LEU A 248 -17.10 -16.02 -12.76
CA LEU A 248 -17.07 -17.48 -12.87
C LEU A 248 -17.27 -18.14 -11.50
N HIS A 249 -16.46 -17.78 -10.51
CA HIS A 249 -16.58 -18.35 -9.17
C HIS A 249 -17.93 -18.01 -8.54
N ASN A 250 -18.39 -16.76 -8.63
CA ASN A 250 -19.66 -16.33 -8.08
C ASN A 250 -20.82 -17.18 -8.61
N SER A 251 -20.84 -17.50 -9.90
CA SER A 251 -21.87 -18.37 -10.50
C SER A 251 -21.94 -19.80 -9.92
N SER A 252 -20.86 -20.26 -9.28
CA SER A 252 -20.79 -21.57 -8.62
C SER A 252 -21.18 -21.54 -7.13
N VAL A 253 -21.27 -20.34 -6.54
CA VAL A 253 -21.69 -20.16 -5.14
C VAL A 253 -23.20 -20.26 -5.06
N GLU A 254 -23.71 -21.21 -4.29
CA GLU A 254 -25.15 -21.42 -4.11
C GLU A 254 -25.83 -20.14 -3.57
N GLY A 255 -26.92 -19.72 -4.20
CA GLY A 255 -27.71 -18.56 -3.76
C GLY A 255 -27.08 -17.21 -4.06
N SER A 256 -25.93 -17.14 -4.74
CA SER A 256 -25.30 -15.87 -5.10
C SER A 256 -26.15 -15.09 -6.12
N ALA A 257 -26.22 -13.78 -5.93
CA ALA A 257 -26.81 -12.88 -6.91
C ALA A 257 -25.89 -12.75 -8.13
N ARG A 258 -26.48 -12.67 -9.33
CA ARG A 258 -25.73 -12.51 -10.60
C ARG A 258 -24.98 -11.17 -10.67
N ASP A 259 -25.54 -10.15 -10.03
CA ASP A 259 -25.03 -8.79 -9.92
C ASP A 259 -24.46 -8.49 -8.51
N SER A 260 -23.95 -9.53 -7.84
CA SER A 260 -23.33 -9.40 -6.52
C SER A 260 -22.20 -8.35 -6.51
N ARG A 261 -22.09 -7.61 -5.41
CA ARG A 261 -21.07 -6.56 -5.24
C ARG A 261 -19.65 -7.11 -5.15
N HIS A 262 -19.49 -8.36 -4.74
CA HIS A 262 -18.19 -9.03 -4.77
C HIS A 262 -17.54 -9.06 -6.16
N LEU A 263 -18.33 -8.99 -7.25
CA LEU A 263 -17.81 -8.96 -8.62
C LEU A 263 -17.06 -7.67 -8.92
N TYR A 264 -17.43 -6.57 -8.27
CA TYR A 264 -16.92 -5.23 -8.56
C TYR A 264 -15.81 -4.80 -7.60
N GLY A 265 -15.50 -5.64 -6.59
CA GLY A 265 -14.44 -5.39 -5.62
C GLY A 265 -14.84 -4.48 -4.47
N ASP A 266 -16.11 -4.09 -4.38
CA ASP A 266 -16.61 -3.14 -3.38
C ASP A 266 -17.40 -3.82 -2.26
N ALA A 267 -17.22 -5.14 -2.07
CA ALA A 267 -17.85 -5.92 -1.02
C ALA A 267 -16.88 -6.89 -0.33
N ALA A 268 -17.15 -7.14 0.95
CA ALA A 268 -16.51 -8.19 1.72
C ALA A 268 -17.51 -8.84 2.70
N ASP A 269 -17.37 -10.16 2.85
CA ASP A 269 -18.07 -10.98 3.85
C ASP A 269 -17.12 -11.17 5.03
N VAL A 270 -17.47 -10.62 6.19
CA VAL A 270 -16.60 -10.59 7.38
C VAL A 270 -17.32 -11.11 8.62
N ALA A 271 -16.63 -11.95 9.40
CA ALA A 271 -17.00 -12.26 10.78
C ALA A 271 -16.03 -11.53 11.71
N ILE A 272 -16.55 -10.81 12.70
CA ILE A 272 -15.77 -9.96 13.61
C ILE A 272 -16.18 -10.31 15.03
N ASP A 273 -15.22 -10.58 15.91
CA ASP A 273 -15.45 -10.69 17.35
C ASP A 273 -15.66 -9.29 17.93
N ALA A 274 -16.91 -8.84 17.90
CA ALA A 274 -17.26 -7.45 18.16
C ALA A 274 -17.23 -7.11 19.66
N ASP A 275 -17.37 -8.08 20.56
CA ASP A 275 -17.29 -7.86 22.01
C ASP A 275 -16.00 -8.38 22.67
N GLY A 276 -15.15 -9.09 21.93
CA GLY A 276 -13.81 -9.49 22.35
C GLY A 276 -13.79 -10.72 23.24
N ASP A 277 -14.83 -11.56 23.22
CA ASP A 277 -14.93 -12.76 24.04
C ASP A 277 -14.27 -14.01 23.42
N GLY A 278 -13.67 -13.85 22.22
CA GLY A 278 -13.03 -14.90 21.44
C GLY A 278 -14.00 -15.81 20.70
N ARG A 279 -15.28 -15.39 20.54
CA ARG A 279 -16.29 -16.13 19.79
C ARG A 279 -16.91 -15.28 18.70
N LEU A 280 -17.09 -15.90 17.54
CA LEU A 280 -17.81 -15.30 16.42
C LEU A 280 -19.28 -15.72 16.47
N THR A 281 -20.13 -14.87 17.03
CA THR A 281 -21.56 -15.15 17.23
C THR A 281 -22.46 -14.23 16.40
N ILE A 282 -23.75 -14.57 16.34
CA ILE A 282 -24.76 -13.71 15.70
C ILE A 282 -24.94 -12.38 16.45
N PHE A 283 -24.65 -12.32 17.75
CA PHE A 283 -24.71 -11.08 18.51
C PHE A 283 -23.62 -10.11 18.06
N ASP A 284 -22.46 -10.62 17.63
CA ASP A 284 -21.39 -9.80 17.07
C ASP A 284 -21.77 -9.22 15.73
N ALA A 285 -22.40 -10.03 14.87
CA ALA A 285 -22.95 -9.54 13.61
C ALA A 285 -23.99 -8.40 13.82
N TYR A 286 -24.82 -8.47 14.86
CA TYR A 286 -25.73 -7.37 15.20
C TYR A 286 -25.02 -6.11 15.71
N ARG A 287 -23.86 -6.24 16.35
CA ARG A 287 -23.02 -5.09 16.74
C ARG A 287 -22.35 -4.47 15.52
N VAL A 288 -21.82 -5.30 14.63
CA VAL A 288 -21.27 -4.89 13.33
C VAL A 288 -22.32 -4.13 12.53
N GLU A 289 -23.56 -4.63 12.46
CA GLU A 289 -24.65 -3.93 11.79
C GLU A 289 -24.88 -2.51 12.35
N GLN A 290 -24.96 -2.38 13.67
CA GLN A 290 -25.18 -1.07 14.30
C GLN A 290 -24.01 -0.12 14.09
N ALA A 291 -22.79 -0.65 13.98
CA ALA A 291 -21.59 0.12 13.66
C ALA A 291 -21.61 0.56 12.18
N VAL A 292 -21.97 -0.31 11.25
CA VAL A 292 -22.16 0.04 9.82
C VAL A 292 -23.20 1.15 9.66
N ASP A 293 -24.36 1.01 10.32
CA ASP A 293 -25.40 2.05 10.27
C ASP A 293 -24.93 3.39 10.88
N TRP A 294 -24.03 3.36 11.88
CA TRP A 294 -23.43 4.57 12.44
C TRP A 294 -22.42 5.20 11.48
N VAL A 295 -21.54 4.39 10.89
CA VAL A 295 -20.54 4.83 9.91
C VAL A 295 -21.21 5.46 8.70
N GLU A 296 -22.22 4.82 8.10
CA GLU A 296 -22.92 5.37 6.93
C GLU A 296 -23.67 6.67 7.23
N ARG A 297 -24.05 6.95 8.48
CA ARG A 297 -24.64 8.25 8.85
C ARG A 297 -23.61 9.36 8.90
N LEU A 298 -22.38 9.07 9.32
CA LEU A 298 -21.29 10.04 9.37
C LEU A 298 -20.59 10.20 8.01
N HIS A 299 -20.61 9.13 7.21
CA HIS A 299 -19.94 9.01 5.91
C HIS A 299 -20.93 8.51 4.86
N PRO A 300 -21.90 9.34 4.44
CA PRO A 300 -22.92 8.94 3.46
C PRO A 300 -22.32 8.50 2.11
N GLU A 301 -21.13 8.97 1.77
CA GLU A 301 -20.35 8.55 0.60
C GLU A 301 -19.92 7.07 0.64
N LEU A 302 -19.95 6.42 1.81
CA LEU A 302 -19.67 5.00 2.01
C LEU A 302 -20.94 4.15 2.13
N ALA A 303 -22.11 4.72 1.84
CA ALA A 303 -23.38 3.99 1.89
C ALA A 303 -23.34 2.74 1.00
N GLY A 304 -23.92 1.64 1.49
CA GLY A 304 -24.02 0.42 0.71
C GLY A 304 -24.91 -0.65 1.31
N GLY A 305 -24.78 -1.86 0.78
CA GLY A 305 -25.45 -3.04 1.25
C GLY A 305 -24.85 -3.59 2.53
N LEU A 306 -25.72 -4.06 3.41
CA LEU A 306 -25.37 -4.84 4.59
C LEU A 306 -26.34 -6.04 4.70
N GLY A 307 -25.77 -7.24 4.69
CA GLY A 307 -26.50 -8.48 4.92
C GLY A 307 -25.96 -9.17 6.17
N VAL A 308 -26.83 -9.61 7.06
CA VAL A 308 -26.41 -10.46 8.20
C VAL A 308 -26.81 -11.89 7.90
N TYR A 309 -25.83 -12.79 7.91
CA TYR A 309 -26.02 -14.19 7.56
C TYR A 309 -25.76 -15.08 8.78
N SER A 310 -26.74 -15.92 9.08
CA SER A 310 -26.62 -16.91 10.15
C SER A 310 -27.35 -18.17 9.76
N SER A 311 -26.60 -19.26 9.57
CA SER A 311 -27.21 -20.56 9.31
C SER A 311 -26.23 -21.68 9.68
N ARG A 312 -26.73 -22.91 9.79
CA ARG A 312 -25.88 -24.10 9.96
C ARG A 312 -24.94 -24.36 8.77
N ARG A 313 -25.09 -23.65 7.66
CA ARG A 313 -24.24 -23.77 6.46
C ARG A 313 -22.92 -23.02 6.62
N TYR A 314 -22.85 -22.04 7.52
CA TYR A 314 -21.67 -21.21 7.74
C TYR A 314 -20.99 -21.63 9.04
N ALA A 315 -19.66 -21.71 9.03
CA ALA A 315 -18.89 -22.03 10.24
C ALA A 315 -19.09 -20.97 11.33
N THR A 316 -19.10 -19.70 10.91
CA THR A 316 -19.30 -18.52 11.75
C THR A 316 -20.37 -17.61 11.11
N PRO A 317 -21.27 -17.00 11.90
CA PRO A 317 -22.14 -15.93 11.41
C PRO A 317 -21.29 -14.76 10.90
N TYR A 318 -21.72 -14.14 9.80
CA TYR A 318 -20.95 -13.07 9.17
C TYR A 318 -21.84 -11.95 8.63
N CYS A 319 -21.21 -10.82 8.37
CA CYS A 319 -21.81 -9.66 7.72
C CYS A 319 -21.25 -9.50 6.31
N HIS A 320 -22.13 -9.47 5.31
CA HIS A 320 -21.82 -8.86 4.02
C HIS A 320 -21.78 -7.35 4.22
N ILE A 321 -20.70 -6.68 3.82
CA ILE A 321 -20.57 -5.22 3.82
C ILE A 321 -20.12 -4.79 2.42
N ASP A 322 -20.84 -3.85 1.80
CA ASP A 322 -20.39 -3.21 0.57
C ASP A 322 -20.53 -1.68 0.60
N ALA A 323 -19.92 -1.02 -0.40
CA ALA A 323 -19.92 0.43 -0.57
C ALA A 323 -20.51 0.86 -1.94
N ARG A 324 -21.60 0.19 -2.37
CA ARG A 324 -22.22 0.39 -3.70
C ARG A 324 -22.82 1.77 -3.96
N GLY A 325 -22.81 2.67 -2.97
CA GLY A 325 -23.40 4.01 -3.04
C GLY A 325 -24.91 4.06 -2.73
N GLU A 326 -25.55 2.92 -2.48
CA GLU A 326 -26.98 2.84 -2.15
C GLU A 326 -27.21 1.91 -0.95
N ARG A 327 -27.92 2.41 0.06
CA ARG A 327 -28.22 1.64 1.27
C ARG A 327 -29.15 0.46 0.96
N LYS A 328 -28.69 -0.77 1.26
CA LYS A 328 -29.51 -2.00 1.19
C LYS A 328 -29.35 -2.84 2.46
N ARG A 329 -30.42 -3.47 2.95
CA ARG A 329 -30.41 -4.30 4.17
C ARG A 329 -31.14 -5.60 3.95
N TRP A 330 -30.55 -6.71 4.37
CA TRP A 330 -31.19 -8.01 4.30
C TRP A 330 -30.65 -8.99 5.36
N ARG A 331 -31.27 -10.16 5.41
CA ARG A 331 -30.91 -11.30 6.25
C ARG A 331 -30.88 -12.55 5.39
N GLY A 332 -29.98 -13.48 5.67
CA GLY A 332 -29.87 -14.75 4.94
C GLY A 332 -29.36 -15.91 5.76
#